data_AF-A0A524DYL3-F1
#
_entry.id   AF-A0A524DYL3-F1
#
_cell.length_a   1.000
_cell.length_b   1.000
_cell.length_c   1.000
_cell.angle_alpha   90.00
_cell.angle_beta   90.00
_cell.angle_gamma   90.00
#
_symmetry.space_group_name_H-M   'P 1'
#
loop_
_entity.id
_entity.type
_entity.pdbx_description
1 polymer ?
#
loop_
_entity_poly.entity_id
_entity_poly.type
_entity_poly.pdbx_seq_one_letter_code
_entity_poly.pdbx_strand_id
1 'polypeptide(L)'
;MGDIIDLSENPELLNNRKISMMIVSPIMIHRIELIRNNIILQKFMIKSHEANLKIQDNETFNLIALNNSQKNEKFIFYYLRIFLEDDNMAWSSPIWFVN
;
A
#
# COMPACT_ATOMS: atom_id res chain seq x y z
N MET A 1 8.90 -6.65 3.16
CA MET A 1 8.49 -6.78 4.57
C MET A 1 7.05 -6.32 4.66
N GLY A 2 6.18 -7.17 5.21
CA GLY A 2 4.83 -6.77 5.59
C GLY A 2 4.80 -6.51 7.08
N ASP A 3 3.80 -5.78 7.54
CA ASP A 3 3.69 -5.37 8.95
C ASP A 3 2.22 -5.24 9.36
N ILE A 4 1.96 -5.22 10.67
CA ILE A 4 0.65 -4.95 11.25
C ILE A 4 0.81 -3.81 12.25
N ILE A 5 0.13 -2.70 11.97
CA ILE A 5 0.16 -1.47 12.76
C ILE A 5 -1.13 -1.36 13.55
N ASP A 6 -1.02 -1.29 14.87
CA ASP A 6 -2.14 -0.99 15.75
C ASP A 6 -2.39 0.53 15.79
N LEU A 7 -3.60 0.95 15.41
CA LEU A 7 -4.01 2.35 15.36
C LEU A 7 -4.32 2.93 16.75
N SER A 8 -4.52 2.08 17.76
CA SER A 8 -4.64 2.54 19.14
C SER A 8 -3.32 3.10 19.67
N GLU A 9 -2.18 2.56 19.19
CA GLU A 9 -0.84 3.03 19.51
C GLU A 9 -0.39 4.20 18.60
N ASN A 10 -0.97 4.31 17.40
CA ASN A 10 -0.60 5.31 16.37
C ASN A 10 -1.84 6.08 15.87
N PRO A 11 -2.52 6.85 16.73
CA PRO A 11 -3.82 7.46 16.41
C PRO A 11 -3.75 8.51 15.29
N GLU A 12 -2.60 9.10 15.02
CA GLU A 12 -2.39 10.04 13.91
C GLU A 12 -2.62 9.39 12.54
N LEU A 13 -2.41 8.07 12.44
CA LEU A 13 -2.58 7.29 11.21
C LEU A 13 -4.05 7.01 10.88
N LEU A 14 -4.99 7.36 11.78
CA LEU A 14 -6.43 7.28 11.49
C LEU A 14 -6.84 8.20 10.34
N ASN A 15 -6.20 9.37 10.21
CA ASN A 15 -6.61 10.39 9.23
C ASN A 15 -5.52 10.74 8.22
N ASN A 16 -4.26 10.38 8.48
CA ASN A 16 -3.16 10.73 7.59
C ASN A 16 -2.09 9.64 7.58
N ARG A 17 -1.92 8.99 6.44
CA ARG A 17 -0.91 7.95 6.24
C ARG A 17 0.05 8.39 5.15
N LYS A 18 1.33 8.53 5.52
CA LYS A 18 2.42 8.81 4.58
C LYS A 18 3.08 7.51 4.18
N ILE A 19 3.02 7.19 2.89
CA ILE A 19 3.53 5.94 2.33
C ILE A 19 4.77 6.27 1.51
N SER A 20 5.92 5.75 1.94
CA SER A 20 7.17 5.85 1.20
C SER A 20 7.54 4.49 0.63
N MET A 21 7.93 4.45 -0.63
CA MET A 21 8.19 3.22 -1.36
C MET A 21 9.52 3.35 -2.09
N MET A 22 10.38 2.35 -1.92
CA MET A 22 11.62 2.19 -2.68
C MET A 22 11.55 0.85 -3.39
N ILE A 23 11.61 0.88 -4.72
CA ILE A 23 11.57 -0.30 -5.58
C ILE A 23 12.86 -0.33 -6.38
N VAL A 24 13.52 -1.48 -6.40
CA VAL A 24 14.71 -1.75 -7.21
C VAL A 24 14.47 -3.06 -7.95
N SER A 25 14.73 -3.09 -9.24
CA SER A 25 14.50 -4.25 -10.09
C SER A 25 15.61 -4.40 -11.14
N PRO A 26 16.10 -5.63 -11.40
CA PRO A 26 17.04 -5.89 -12.49
C PRO A 26 16.40 -5.72 -13.88
N ILE A 27 15.06 -5.71 -13.95
CA ILE A 27 14.27 -5.50 -15.16
C ILE A 27 13.59 -4.14 -15.08
N MET A 28 13.48 -3.43 -16.20
CA MET A 28 12.89 -2.11 -16.24
C MET A 28 11.45 -2.16 -15.70
N ILE A 29 11.16 -1.29 -14.72
CA ILE A 29 9.83 -1.16 -14.14
C ILE A 29 8.97 -0.37 -15.12
N HIS A 30 7.86 -0.95 -15.55
CA HIS A 30 6.90 -0.34 -16.46
C HIS A 30 5.80 0.42 -15.70
N ARG A 31 5.28 -0.20 -14.63
CA ARG A 31 4.16 0.35 -13.86
C ARG A 31 4.22 -0.07 -12.41
N ILE A 32 3.86 0.86 -11.52
CA ILE A 32 3.64 0.58 -10.09
C ILE A 32 2.22 1.00 -9.74
N GLU A 33 1.52 0.17 -8.97
CA GLU A 33 0.20 0.46 -8.43
C GLU A 33 0.24 0.34 -6.91
N LEU A 34 -0.10 1.43 -6.21
CA LEU A 34 -0.41 1.38 -4.78
C LEU A 34 -1.87 0.96 -4.63
N ILE A 35 -2.10 -0.10 -3.86
CA ILE A 35 -3.42 -0.67 -3.65
C ILE A 35 -3.79 -0.56 -2.19
N ARG A 36 -5.02 -0.16 -1.92
CA ARG A 36 -5.64 -0.15 -0.61
C ARG A 36 -6.92 -0.97 -0.67
N ASN A 37 -7.06 -1.98 0.18
CA ASN A 37 -8.27 -2.82 0.24
C ASN A 37 -8.70 -3.38 -1.14
N ASN A 38 -7.73 -3.82 -1.94
CA ASN A 38 -7.92 -4.29 -3.33
C ASN A 38 -8.37 -3.23 -4.35
N ILE A 39 -8.43 -1.95 -3.96
CA ILE A 39 -8.69 -0.82 -4.86
C ILE A 39 -7.37 -0.14 -5.21
N ILE A 40 -7.15 0.14 -6.49
CA ILE A 40 -5.98 0.90 -6.94
C ILE A 40 -6.16 2.35 -6.47
N LEU A 41 -5.34 2.76 -5.50
CA LEU A 41 -5.34 4.12 -4.97
C LEU A 41 -4.58 5.06 -5.91
N GLN A 42 -3.43 4.62 -6.41
CA GLN A 42 -2.58 5.41 -7.28
C GLN A 42 -1.80 4.51 -8.25
N LYS A 43 -1.58 5.02 -9.46
CA LYS A 43 -0.81 4.35 -10.52
C LYS A 43 0.32 5.25 -11.01
N PHE A 44 1.49 4.66 -11.21
CA PHE A 44 2.69 5.32 -11.68
C PHE A 44 3.22 4.60 -12.92
N MET A 45 3.52 5.36 -13.96
CA MET A 45 4.25 4.87 -15.12
C MET A 45 5.73 5.16 -14.89
N ILE A 46 6.54 4.10 -14.87
CA ILE A 46 7.98 4.18 -14.61
C ILE A 46 8.69 3.68 -15.88
N LYS A 47 9.92 4.15 -16.10
CA LYS A 47 10.82 3.70 -17.17
C LYS A 47 12.25 3.67 -16.62
N SER A 48 12.42 2.97 -15.52
CA SER A 48 13.63 2.94 -14.71
C SER A 48 13.74 1.61 -13.98
N HIS A 49 14.96 1.21 -13.65
CA HIS A 49 15.23 0.08 -12.77
C HIS A 49 14.96 0.39 -11.29
N GLU A 50 14.84 1.68 -10.96
CA GLU A 50 14.62 2.16 -9.60
C GLU A 50 13.47 3.17 -9.56
N ALA A 51 12.68 3.12 -8.50
CA ALA A 51 11.63 4.09 -8.22
C ALA A 51 11.58 4.43 -6.72
N ASN A 52 11.61 5.72 -6.42
CA ASN A 52 11.41 6.27 -5.09
C ASN A 52 10.14 7.13 -5.09
N LEU A 53 9.09 6.65 -4.43
CA LEU A 53 7.77 7.28 -4.45
C LEU A 53 7.33 7.65 -3.04
N LYS A 54 6.60 8.75 -2.92
CA LYS A 54 5.97 9.20 -1.68
C LYS A 54 4.52 9.59 -1.97
N ILE A 55 3.61 9.08 -1.16
CA ILE A 55 2.17 9.33 -1.29
C ILE A 55 1.63 9.67 0.09
N GLN A 56 0.61 10.53 0.12
CA GLN A 56 -0.14 10.82 1.33
C GLN A 56 -1.60 10.41 1.11
N ASP A 57 -2.11 9.57 1.99
CA ASP A 57 -3.50 9.15 2.05
C ASP A 57 -4.17 9.85 3.24
N ASN A 58 -5.09 10.76 2.93
CA ASN A 58 -5.80 11.60 3.91
C ASN A 58 -7.22 11.12 4.20
N GLU A 59 -7.62 9.94 3.73
CA GLU A 59 -8.98 9.46 3.99
C GLU A 59 -9.15 9.05 5.46
N THR A 60 -10.33 9.23 6.03
CA THR A 60 -10.56 8.79 7.42
C THR A 60 -10.68 7.28 7.46
N PHE A 61 -9.89 6.60 8.30
CA PHE A 61 -9.85 5.15 8.46
C PHE A 61 -11.25 4.55 8.58
N ASN A 62 -12.11 5.13 9.44
CA ASN A 62 -13.46 4.62 9.68
C ASN A 62 -14.36 4.60 8.44
N LEU A 63 -14.08 5.42 7.42
CA LEU A 63 -14.84 5.47 6.17
C LEU A 63 -14.37 4.42 5.15
N ILE A 64 -13.09 4.04 5.22
CA ILE A 64 -12.44 3.16 4.25
C ILE A 64 -12.18 1.76 4.79
N ALA A 65 -12.31 1.56 6.10
CA ALA A 65 -12.01 0.30 6.76
C ALA A 65 -13.01 -0.80 6.42
N LEU A 66 -12.47 -2.01 6.28
CA LEU A 66 -13.22 -3.23 6.16
C LEU A 66 -13.46 -3.80 7.56
N ASN A 67 -14.57 -4.53 7.72
CA ASN A 67 -14.85 -5.26 8.95
C ASN A 67 -14.20 -6.65 8.89
N ASN A 68 -13.57 -7.07 9.97
CA ASN A 68 -13.15 -8.45 10.14
C ASN A 68 -14.40 -9.35 10.26
N SER A 69 -14.37 -10.51 9.59
CA SER A 69 -15.49 -11.45 9.58
C SER A 69 -15.64 -12.26 10.87
N GLN A 70 -14.56 -12.37 11.65
CA GLN A 70 -14.49 -13.18 12.88
C GLN A 70 -14.34 -12.33 14.15
N LYS A 71 -13.74 -11.14 14.04
CA LYS A 71 -13.50 -10.23 15.16
C LYS A 71 -14.30 -8.95 14.98
N ASN A 72 -14.66 -8.31 16.10
CA ASN A 72 -15.22 -6.97 16.09
C ASN A 72 -14.11 -5.92 15.93
N GLU A 73 -13.34 -6.02 14.85
CA GLU A 73 -12.15 -5.24 14.55
C GLU A 73 -12.27 -4.73 13.11
N LYS A 74 -11.79 -3.52 12.88
CA LYS A 74 -11.72 -2.91 11.55
C LYS A 74 -10.29 -2.92 11.07
N PHE A 75 -10.11 -3.03 9.76
CA PHE A 75 -8.78 -2.96 9.18
C PHE A 75 -8.75 -2.32 7.80
N ILE A 76 -7.58 -1.82 7.43
CA ILE A 76 -7.19 -1.55 6.05
C ILE A 76 -5.84 -2.16 5.78
N PHE A 77 -5.52 -2.40 4.52
CA PHE A 77 -4.19 -2.86 4.14
C PHE A 77 -3.74 -2.22 2.84
N TYR A 78 -2.42 -2.00 2.76
CA TYR A 78 -1.75 -1.46 1.59
C TYR A 78 -0.73 -2.44 1.04
N TYR A 79 -0.62 -2.53 -0.28
CA TYR A 79 0.47 -3.22 -0.93
C TYR A 79 0.74 -2.64 -2.31
N LEU A 80 1.89 -2.98 -2.88
CA LEU A 80 2.26 -2.58 -4.23
C LEU A 80 2.04 -3.75 -5.19
N ARG A 81 1.57 -3.44 -6.41
CA ARG A 81 1.82 -4.27 -7.59
C ARG A 81 2.83 -3.58 -8.48
N ILE A 82 3.84 -4.31 -8.91
CA ILE A 82 4.91 -3.83 -9.79
C ILE A 82 4.85 -4.66 -11.07
N PHE A 83 4.75 -4.00 -12.21
CA PHE A 83 4.75 -4.59 -13.53
C PHE A 83 6.06 -4.23 -14.21
N LEU A 84 6.73 -5.22 -14.75
CA LEU A 84 8.00 -5.12 -15.44
C LEU A 84 7.76 -5.16 -16.96
N GLU A 85 8.75 -4.77 -17.76
CA GLU A 85 8.60 -4.75 -19.23
C GLU A 85 8.53 -6.14 -19.88
N ASP A 86 8.92 -7.20 -19.17
CA ASP A 86 8.91 -8.59 -19.64
C ASP A 86 7.61 -9.34 -19.28
N ASP A 87 6.52 -8.60 -19.07
CA ASP A 87 5.21 -9.08 -18.64
C ASP A 87 5.18 -9.76 -17.25
N ASN A 88 6.30 -9.77 -16.52
CA ASN A 88 6.33 -10.26 -15.14
C ASN A 88 5.73 -9.23 -14.17
N MET A 89 5.16 -9.77 -13.08
CA MET A 89 4.58 -8.98 -12.01
C MET A 89 5.11 -9.43 -10.65
N ALA A 90 5.51 -8.45 -9.83
CA ALA A 90 5.81 -8.65 -8.42
C ALA A 90 4.76 -7.92 -7.56
N TRP A 91 4.66 -8.32 -6.29
CA TRP A 91 3.90 -7.58 -5.29
C TRP A 91 4.65 -7.50 -3.98
N SER A 92 4.42 -6.41 -3.24
CA SER A 92 4.92 -6.31 -1.88
C SER A 92 4.05 -7.15 -0.94
N SER A 93 4.63 -7.59 0.17
CA SER A 93 3.82 -8.00 1.31
C SER A 93 2.92 -6.83 1.76
N PRO A 94 1.70 -7.11 2.21
CA PRO A 94 0.80 -6.06 2.70
C PRO A 94 1.26 -5.49 4.05
N ILE A 95 0.98 -4.22 4.26
CA ILE A 95 1.01 -3.54 5.57
C ILE A 95 -0.42 -3.33 6.01
N TRP A 96 -0.78 -3.87 7.16
CA TRP A 96 -2.11 -3.83 7.75
C TRP A 96 -2.17 -2.74 8.80
N PHE A 97 -3.32 -2.10 8.90
CA PHE A 97 -3.67 -1.19 9.98
C PHE A 97 -4.94 -1.72 10.62
N VAL A 98 -4.91 -1.91 11.94
CA VAL A 98 -6.01 -2.50 12.70
C VAL A 98 -6.47 -1.56 13.81
N ASN A 99 -7.78 -1.59 14.11
CA ASN A 99 -8.43 -0.80 15.17
C ASN A 99 -9.64 -1.56 15.72
#